data_AF-A0A6M0G9D8-F1
#
_entry.id   AF-A0A6M0G9D8-F1
#
_cell.length_a   1.000
_cell.length_b   1.000
_cell.length_c   1.000
_cell.angle_alpha   90.00
_cell.angle_beta   90.00
_cell.angle_gamma   90.00
#
_symmetry.space_group_name_H-M   'P 1'
#
loop_
_entity.id
_entity.type
_entity.pdbx_description
1 polymer ?
#
loop_
_entity_poly.entity_id
_entity_poly.type
_entity_poly.pdbx_seq_one_letter_code
_entity_poly.pdbx_strand_id
1 'polypeptide(L)'
;MAEIGALLGGKLARTKRQLQQTTREITARQLKKKTISVRLSQRLSQLTEEYQFLALGVESYRSVLHQISTIVHPFAVNGSGFQTGVDVQDALRSLLPSLAALGQTYQLTKIEKALEKFSCQINGIAAGINLWWQVVSSNLVWEELDALTQNWLVAYLLPEVYWFVQFDKTKNQDLRQVYQKAYEKVHQQLLAQPLTLSLQQVELSQWRDWATMIVAKFQRTTSAIEGRNGYLSRLKLVAIITAIFSL
;
A
#
# COMPACT_ATOMS: atom_id res chain seq x y z
N MET A 1 -11.89 5.88 -1.41
CA MET A 1 -10.95 5.53 -0.34
C MET A 1 -10.63 6.70 0.58
N ALA A 2 -9.92 7.77 0.17
CA ALA A 2 -9.61 8.88 1.10
C ALA A 2 -10.82 9.49 1.85
N GLU A 3 -11.98 9.57 1.21
CA GLU A 3 -13.23 10.03 1.83
C GLU A 3 -13.69 9.11 3.00
N ILE A 4 -13.42 7.80 2.93
CA ILE A 4 -13.73 6.82 4.00
C ILE A 4 -12.86 7.08 5.22
N GLY A 5 -11.54 7.19 5.02
CA GLY A 5 -10.60 7.48 6.10
C GLY A 5 -10.88 8.81 6.79
N ALA A 6 -11.25 9.84 6.01
CA ALA A 6 -11.60 11.15 6.56
C ALA A 6 -12.87 11.10 7.43
N LEU A 7 -13.90 10.37 7.00
CA LEU A 7 -15.14 10.22 7.77
C LEU A 7 -14.93 9.46 9.08
N LEU A 8 -14.23 8.32 9.04
CA LEU A 8 -13.91 7.53 10.25
C LEU A 8 -12.99 8.31 11.20
N GLY A 9 -11.92 8.88 10.67
CA GLY A 9 -10.97 9.67 11.46
C GLY A 9 -11.61 10.92 12.07
N GLY A 10 -12.50 11.59 11.33
CA GLY A 10 -13.25 12.74 11.83
C GLY A 10 -14.20 12.38 12.98
N LYS A 11 -14.96 11.28 12.85
CA LYS A 11 -15.80 10.75 13.93
C LYS A 11 -14.94 10.41 15.16
N LEU A 12 -13.86 9.65 14.98
CA LEU A 12 -12.95 9.25 16.07
C LEU A 12 -12.37 10.47 16.80
N ALA A 13 -11.89 11.48 16.07
CA ALA A 13 -11.32 12.70 16.65
C ALA A 13 -12.36 13.48 17.47
N ARG A 14 -13.61 13.55 17.00
CA ARG A 14 -14.70 14.20 17.73
C ARG A 14 -15.03 13.44 19.02
N THR A 15 -15.20 12.12 18.95
CA THR A 15 -15.49 11.28 20.12
C THR A 15 -14.35 11.32 21.13
N LYS A 16 -13.09 11.33 20.68
CA LYS A 16 -11.91 11.51 21.55
C LYS A 16 -11.94 12.84 22.31
N ARG A 17 -12.26 13.95 21.65
CA ARG A 17 -12.38 15.26 22.31
C ARG A 17 -13.48 15.27 23.36
N GLN A 18 -14.64 14.69 23.05
CA GLN A 18 -15.76 14.57 23.98
C GLN A 18 -15.38 13.70 25.18
N LEU A 19 -14.72 12.56 24.95
CA LEU A 19 -14.22 11.69 26.01
C LEU A 19 -13.27 12.44 26.94
N GLN A 20 -12.27 13.14 26.40
CA GLN A 20 -11.33 13.96 27.17
C GLN A 20 -12.03 15.03 28.01
N GLN A 21 -13.06 15.70 27.45
CA GLN A 21 -13.82 16.71 28.17
C GLN A 21 -14.63 16.09 29.33
N THR A 22 -15.32 14.98 29.09
CA THR A 22 -16.09 14.27 30.13
C THR A 22 -15.19 13.72 31.23
N THR A 23 -14.03 13.15 30.88
CA THR A 23 -13.03 12.69 31.86
C THR A 23 -12.56 13.86 32.74
N ARG A 24 -12.21 15.00 32.13
CA ARG A 24 -11.81 16.21 32.89
C ARG A 24 -12.89 16.70 33.84
N GLU A 25 -14.16 16.67 33.43
CA GLU A 25 -15.27 17.06 34.30
C GLU A 25 -15.42 16.11 35.51
N ILE A 26 -15.31 14.80 35.28
CA ILE A 26 -15.36 13.80 36.35
C ILE A 26 -14.19 14.02 37.32
N THR A 27 -12.96 14.16 36.81
CA THR A 27 -11.78 14.40 37.65
C THR A 27 -11.92 15.70 38.45
N ALA A 28 -12.41 16.78 37.85
CA ALA A 28 -12.63 18.05 38.55
C ALA A 28 -13.69 17.94 39.67
N ARG A 29 -14.75 17.14 39.47
CA ARG A 29 -15.76 16.88 40.51
C ARG A 29 -15.18 16.02 41.65
N GLN A 30 -14.39 15.00 41.32
CA GLN A 30 -13.70 14.16 42.31
C GLN A 30 -12.75 14.98 43.19
N LEU A 31 -11.93 15.85 42.59
CA LEU A 31 -11.03 16.75 43.32
C LEU A 31 -11.78 17.68 44.28
N LYS A 32 -12.98 18.14 43.87
CA LYS A 32 -13.86 18.98 44.70
C LYS A 32 -14.75 18.17 45.64
N LYS A 33 -14.54 16.85 45.78
CA LYS A 33 -15.35 15.91 46.57
C LYS A 33 -16.86 16.01 46.29
N LYS A 34 -17.24 16.32 45.05
CA LYS A 34 -18.64 16.41 44.61
C LYS A 34 -19.10 15.06 44.06
N THR A 35 -20.36 14.72 44.33
CA THR A 35 -21.00 13.51 43.78
C THR A 35 -21.00 13.54 42.25
N ILE A 36 -20.59 12.42 41.64
CA ILE A 36 -20.67 12.20 40.20
C ILE A 36 -22.10 11.75 39.90
N SER A 37 -22.77 12.42 38.96
CA SER A 37 -24.12 12.00 38.57
C SER A 37 -24.08 10.73 37.73
N VAL A 38 -25.10 9.88 37.88
CA VAL A 38 -25.28 8.65 37.08
C VAL A 38 -25.27 8.96 35.58
N ARG A 39 -25.85 10.10 35.17
CA ARG A 39 -25.85 10.54 33.78
C ARG A 39 -24.44 10.80 33.25
N LEU A 40 -23.55 11.36 34.07
CA LEU A 40 -22.17 11.68 33.67
C LEU A 40 -21.33 10.40 33.55
N SER A 41 -21.49 9.43 34.45
CA SER A 41 -20.83 8.13 34.35
C SER A 41 -21.33 7.31 33.15
N GLN A 42 -22.64 7.31 32.89
CA GLN A 42 -23.21 6.66 31.70
C GLN A 42 -22.66 7.28 30.40
N ARG A 43 -22.56 8.62 30.34
CA ARG A 43 -21.98 9.31 29.18
C ARG A 43 -20.52 8.92 28.95
N LEU A 44 -19.73 8.77 30.01
CA LEU A 44 -18.34 8.31 29.92
C LEU A 44 -18.26 6.89 29.34
N SER A 45 -19.09 5.96 29.83
CA SER A 45 -19.13 4.57 29.33
C SER A 45 -19.45 4.54 27.84
N GLN A 46 -20.53 5.22 27.43
CA GLN A 46 -20.95 5.30 26.03
C GLN A 46 -19.86 5.88 25.13
N LEU A 47 -19.22 6.98 25.54
CA LEU A 47 -18.14 7.59 24.77
C LEU A 47 -16.90 6.70 24.68
N THR A 48 -16.63 5.90 25.71
CA THR A 48 -15.51 4.96 25.73
C THR A 48 -15.75 3.82 24.76
N GLU A 49 -16.95 3.21 24.79
CA GLU A 49 -17.37 2.17 23.86
C GLU A 49 -17.37 2.68 22.41
N GLU A 50 -17.93 3.87 22.16
CA GLU A 50 -17.95 4.48 20.83
C GLU A 50 -16.53 4.79 20.32
N TYR A 51 -15.64 5.28 21.20
CA TYR A 51 -14.25 5.52 20.84
C TYR A 51 -13.53 4.23 20.47
N GLN A 52 -13.67 3.17 21.26
CA GLN A 52 -13.05 1.87 20.99
C GLN A 52 -13.55 1.27 19.67
N PHE A 53 -14.87 1.33 19.45
CA PHE A 53 -15.49 0.89 18.21
C PHE A 53 -14.91 1.65 17.00
N LEU A 54 -14.87 2.99 17.03
CA LEU A 54 -14.33 3.79 15.93
C LEU A 54 -12.82 3.61 15.74
N ALA A 55 -12.06 3.42 16.82
CA ALA A 55 -10.62 3.19 16.75
C ALA A 55 -10.31 1.89 16.01
N LEU A 56 -11.05 0.82 16.30
CA LEU A 56 -10.96 -0.45 15.57
C LEU A 56 -11.27 -0.25 14.08
N GLY A 57 -12.29 0.55 13.75
CA GLY A 57 -12.65 0.85 12.35
C GLY A 57 -11.55 1.58 11.58
N VAL A 58 -10.92 2.58 12.21
CA VAL A 58 -9.79 3.30 11.62
C VAL A 58 -8.60 2.36 11.41
N GLU A 59 -8.32 1.48 12.37
CA GLU A 59 -7.22 0.52 12.26
C GLU A 59 -7.44 -0.51 11.16
N SER A 60 -8.64 -1.11 11.10
CA SER A 60 -9.00 -2.02 10.01
C SER A 60 -8.91 -1.35 8.64
N TYR A 61 -9.34 -0.09 8.53
CA TYR A 61 -9.22 0.67 7.29
C TYR A 61 -7.76 0.92 6.90
N ARG A 62 -6.89 1.28 7.86
CA ARG A 62 -5.44 1.43 7.63
C ARG A 62 -4.79 0.12 7.22
N SER A 63 -5.18 -0.99 7.83
CA SER A 63 -4.71 -2.33 7.45
C SER A 63 -5.06 -2.66 6.00
N VAL A 64 -6.28 -2.36 5.54
CA VAL A 64 -6.61 -2.57 4.11
C VAL A 64 -5.77 -1.67 3.19
N LEU A 65 -5.54 -0.40 3.56
CA LEU A 65 -4.67 0.47 2.76
C LEU A 65 -3.23 -0.05 2.69
N HIS A 66 -2.71 -0.55 3.81
CA HIS A 66 -1.41 -1.19 3.86
C HIS A 66 -1.36 -2.42 2.94
N GLN A 67 -2.37 -3.29 2.99
CA GLN A 67 -2.46 -4.46 2.10
C GLN A 67 -2.49 -4.06 0.62
N ILE A 68 -3.30 -3.07 0.24
CA ILE A 68 -3.29 -2.53 -1.13
C ILE A 68 -1.87 -2.08 -1.50
N SER A 69 -1.21 -1.31 -0.63
CA SER A 69 0.15 -0.81 -0.87
C SER A 69 1.15 -1.95 -1.13
N THR A 70 0.98 -3.09 -0.48
CA THR A 70 1.86 -4.26 -0.66
C THR A 70 1.51 -5.14 -1.87
N ILE A 71 0.30 -5.03 -2.43
CA ILE A 71 -0.17 -5.87 -3.55
C ILE A 71 0.19 -5.25 -4.91
N VAL A 72 0.21 -3.92 -5.02
CA VAL A 72 0.32 -3.18 -6.29
C VAL A 72 1.69 -3.25 -6.98
N HIS A 73 2.56 -4.15 -6.57
CA HIS A 73 3.92 -4.31 -7.09
C HIS A 73 3.97 -5.45 -8.11
N PRO A 74 4.88 -5.39 -9.11
CA PRO A 74 5.07 -6.47 -10.07
C PRO A 74 5.82 -7.65 -9.47
N PHE A 75 6.34 -7.54 -8.25
CA PHE A 75 6.90 -8.63 -7.47
C PHE A 75 6.11 -8.77 -6.17
N ALA A 76 5.95 -10.00 -5.70
CA ALA A 76 5.27 -10.26 -4.45
C ALA A 76 6.19 -9.93 -3.27
N VAL A 77 5.67 -9.17 -2.30
CA VAL A 77 6.41 -8.76 -1.09
C VAL A 77 6.90 -9.94 -0.25
N ASN A 78 6.16 -11.05 -0.27
CA ASN A 78 6.55 -12.28 0.42
C ASN A 78 7.70 -13.03 -0.28
N GLY A 79 8.20 -12.54 -1.41
CA GLY A 79 9.26 -13.16 -2.21
C GLY A 79 8.84 -14.44 -2.93
N SER A 80 7.55 -14.62 -3.25
CA SER A 80 7.08 -15.73 -4.10
C SER A 80 7.37 -15.53 -5.59
N GLY A 81 8.00 -14.41 -5.97
CA GLY A 81 8.41 -14.13 -7.35
C GLY A 81 7.63 -12.99 -7.99
N PHE A 82 7.57 -13.00 -9.31
CA PHE A 82 6.82 -12.02 -10.09
C PHE A 82 5.31 -12.18 -9.93
N GLN A 83 4.58 -11.10 -10.15
CA GLN A 83 3.12 -11.05 -10.18
C GLN A 83 2.67 -10.54 -11.55
N THR A 84 1.68 -11.21 -12.11
CA THR A 84 0.97 -10.74 -13.30
C THR A 84 -0.09 -9.70 -12.92
N GLY A 85 -0.61 -8.97 -13.89
CA GLY A 85 -1.76 -8.10 -13.66
C GLY A 85 -3.00 -8.87 -13.15
N VAL A 86 -3.15 -10.15 -13.51
CA VAL A 86 -4.24 -11.01 -13.01
C VAL A 86 -4.06 -11.30 -11.53
N ASP A 87 -2.85 -11.69 -11.10
CA ASP A 87 -2.55 -11.96 -9.68
C ASP A 87 -2.84 -10.74 -8.81
N VAL A 88 -2.36 -9.56 -9.25
CA VAL A 88 -2.59 -8.29 -8.57
C VAL A 88 -4.08 -7.92 -8.56
N GLN A 89 -4.77 -8.13 -9.67
CA GLN A 89 -6.21 -7.87 -9.78
C GLN A 89 -7.03 -8.73 -8.81
N ASP A 90 -6.75 -10.03 -8.74
CA ASP A 90 -7.48 -10.96 -7.89
C ASP A 90 -7.20 -10.68 -6.41
N ALA A 91 -5.94 -10.43 -6.06
CA ALA A 91 -5.55 -10.03 -4.72
C ALA A 91 -6.25 -8.72 -4.28
N LEU A 92 -6.31 -7.70 -5.14
CA LEU A 92 -7.03 -6.45 -4.81
C LEU A 92 -8.55 -6.64 -4.74
N ARG A 93 -9.14 -7.46 -5.61
CA ARG A 93 -10.58 -7.77 -5.58
C ARG A 93 -10.98 -8.49 -4.29
N SER A 94 -10.10 -9.35 -3.76
CA SER A 94 -10.32 -10.03 -2.47
C SER A 94 -10.53 -9.07 -1.29
N LEU A 95 -10.08 -7.82 -1.41
CA LEU A 95 -10.24 -6.79 -0.36
C LEU A 95 -11.60 -6.07 -0.42
N LEU A 96 -12.34 -6.17 -1.54
CA LEU A 96 -13.63 -5.49 -1.71
C LEU A 96 -14.68 -5.91 -0.67
N PRO A 97 -14.87 -7.21 -0.34
CA PRO A 97 -15.82 -7.61 0.70
C PRO A 97 -15.48 -7.01 2.07
N SER A 98 -14.20 -6.98 2.44
CA SER A 98 -13.74 -6.40 3.71
C SER A 98 -14.02 -4.90 3.78
N LEU A 99 -13.84 -4.17 2.68
CA LEU A 99 -14.18 -2.75 2.59
C LEU A 99 -15.70 -2.50 2.62
N ALA A 100 -16.49 -3.38 1.99
CA ALA A 100 -17.95 -3.32 2.05
C ALA A 100 -18.45 -3.55 3.48
N ALA A 101 -17.91 -4.55 4.18
CA ALA A 101 -18.23 -4.82 5.58
C ALA A 101 -17.89 -3.61 6.47
N LEU A 102 -16.70 -3.01 6.31
CA LEU A 102 -16.35 -1.77 7.02
C LEU A 102 -17.35 -0.63 6.74
N GLY A 103 -17.76 -0.46 5.49
CA GLY A 103 -18.79 0.51 5.12
C GLY A 103 -20.10 0.32 5.85
N GLN A 104 -20.58 -0.92 5.92
CA GLN A 104 -21.83 -1.29 6.59
C GLN A 104 -21.72 -1.14 8.11
N THR A 105 -20.69 -1.72 8.72
CA THR A 105 -20.47 -1.69 10.19
C THR A 105 -20.39 -0.26 10.73
N TYR A 106 -19.71 0.64 10.03
CA TYR A 106 -19.51 2.03 10.50
C TYR A 106 -20.48 3.04 9.86
N GLN A 107 -21.48 2.55 9.11
CA GLN A 107 -22.51 3.34 8.44
C GLN A 107 -21.91 4.48 7.61
N LEU A 108 -20.94 4.14 6.77
CA LEU A 108 -20.22 5.09 5.95
C LEU A 108 -21.04 5.41 4.70
N THR A 109 -21.53 6.64 4.64
CA THR A 109 -22.23 7.16 3.46
C THR A 109 -21.33 7.07 2.22
N LYS A 110 -21.90 6.70 1.07
CA LYS A 110 -21.20 6.63 -0.23
C LYS A 110 -20.15 5.50 -0.34
N ILE A 111 -20.20 4.49 0.53
CA ILE A 111 -19.30 3.34 0.41
C ILE A 111 -19.43 2.63 -0.95
N GLU A 112 -20.64 2.43 -1.45
CA GLU A 112 -20.92 1.77 -2.74
C GLU A 112 -20.18 2.46 -3.89
N LYS A 113 -20.32 3.79 -3.99
CA LYS A 113 -19.62 4.60 -5.00
C LYS A 113 -18.10 4.55 -4.84
N ALA A 114 -17.61 4.45 -3.61
CA ALA A 114 -16.18 4.30 -3.36
C ALA A 114 -15.64 2.93 -3.77
N LEU A 115 -16.43 1.86 -3.57
CA LEU A 115 -16.11 0.49 -3.98
C LEU A 115 -16.15 0.33 -5.50
N GLU A 116 -17.18 0.87 -6.17
CA GLU A 116 -17.28 0.88 -7.63
C GLU A 116 -16.05 1.55 -8.25
N LYS A 117 -15.69 2.73 -7.74
CA LYS A 117 -14.50 3.44 -8.18
C LYS A 117 -13.21 2.64 -7.94
N PHE A 118 -13.08 1.99 -6.78
CA PHE A 118 -11.92 1.15 -6.51
C PHE A 118 -11.87 -0.05 -7.46
N SER A 119 -13.00 -0.70 -7.73
CA SER A 119 -13.10 -1.78 -8.73
C SER A 119 -12.62 -1.34 -10.12
N CYS A 120 -13.00 -0.15 -10.58
CA CYS A 120 -12.47 0.40 -11.83
C CYS A 120 -10.95 0.63 -11.78
N GLN A 121 -10.42 1.08 -10.64
CA GLN A 121 -8.99 1.35 -10.46
C GLN A 121 -8.15 0.08 -10.47
N ILE A 122 -8.68 -1.04 -9.94
CA ILE A 122 -8.00 -2.35 -9.97
C ILE A 122 -7.60 -2.70 -11.41
N ASN A 123 -8.49 -2.48 -12.38
CA ASN A 123 -8.20 -2.77 -13.79
C ASN A 123 -7.04 -1.91 -14.33
N GLY A 124 -6.99 -0.63 -13.96
CA GLY A 124 -5.89 0.28 -14.34
C GLY A 124 -4.55 -0.13 -13.74
N ILE A 125 -4.54 -0.57 -12.48
CA ILE A 125 -3.35 -1.09 -11.80
C ILE A 125 -2.85 -2.36 -12.52
N ALA A 126 -3.74 -3.33 -12.75
CA ALA A 126 -3.42 -4.57 -13.45
C ALA A 126 -2.84 -4.31 -14.85
N ALA A 127 -3.43 -3.38 -15.60
CA ALA A 127 -2.92 -2.98 -16.91
C ALA A 127 -1.52 -2.34 -16.81
N GLY A 128 -1.25 -1.55 -15.77
CA GLY A 128 0.07 -0.97 -15.52
C GLY A 128 1.15 -2.04 -15.26
N ILE A 129 0.82 -3.07 -14.49
CA ILE A 129 1.71 -4.23 -14.25
C ILE A 129 1.98 -4.97 -15.56
N ASN A 130 0.94 -5.27 -16.34
CA ASN A 130 1.09 -5.96 -17.62
C ASN A 130 1.93 -5.16 -18.61
N LEU A 131 1.70 -3.85 -18.72
CA LEU A 131 2.47 -2.97 -19.59
C LEU A 131 3.94 -2.92 -19.20
N TRP A 132 4.24 -2.90 -17.90
CA TRP A 132 5.63 -2.94 -17.44
C TRP A 132 6.31 -4.26 -17.80
N TRP A 133 5.63 -5.40 -17.62
CA TRP A 133 6.15 -6.69 -18.06
C TRP A 133 6.38 -6.75 -19.57
N GLN A 134 5.51 -6.13 -20.38
CA GLN A 134 5.76 -5.99 -21.81
C GLN A 134 7.04 -5.18 -22.10
N VAL A 135 7.28 -4.09 -21.36
CA VAL A 135 8.52 -3.31 -21.50
C VAL A 135 9.76 -4.14 -21.12
N VAL A 136 9.68 -4.93 -20.05
CA VAL A 136 10.75 -5.86 -19.64
C VAL A 136 11.04 -6.84 -20.78
N SER A 137 10.02 -7.56 -21.25
CA SER A 137 10.15 -8.55 -22.32
C SER A 137 10.68 -7.93 -23.60
N SER A 138 10.14 -6.78 -24.02
CA SER A 138 10.61 -6.09 -25.22
C SER A 138 12.06 -5.62 -25.11
N ASN A 139 12.53 -5.18 -23.94
CA ASN A 139 13.95 -4.77 -23.79
C ASN A 139 14.88 -5.98 -23.83
N LEU A 140 14.49 -7.13 -23.29
CA LEU A 140 15.32 -8.34 -23.30
C LEU A 140 15.46 -8.95 -24.70
N VAL A 141 14.45 -8.84 -25.56
CA VAL A 141 14.50 -9.34 -26.95
C VAL A 141 15.59 -8.66 -27.78
N TRP A 142 15.94 -7.39 -27.48
CA TRP A 142 16.98 -6.66 -28.22
C TRP A 142 18.41 -7.02 -27.82
N GLU A 143 18.60 -7.70 -26.69
CA GLU A 143 19.93 -7.99 -26.13
C GLU A 143 20.47 -9.37 -26.55
N GLU A 144 19.69 -10.16 -27.33
CA GLU A 144 20.06 -11.51 -27.83
C GLU A 144 20.66 -12.44 -26.76
N LEU A 145 20.15 -12.34 -25.52
CA LEU A 145 20.69 -13.07 -24.38
C LEU A 145 20.36 -14.56 -24.45
N ASP A 146 21.27 -15.37 -23.90
CA ASP A 146 20.98 -16.76 -23.63
C ASP A 146 19.89 -16.90 -22.54
N ALA A 147 19.17 -18.01 -22.57
CA ALA A 147 18.03 -18.25 -21.68
C ALA A 147 18.42 -18.26 -20.19
N LEU A 148 19.65 -18.65 -19.85
CA LEU A 148 20.11 -18.70 -18.46
C LEU A 148 20.35 -17.28 -17.94
N THR A 149 21.01 -16.43 -18.71
CA THR A 149 21.22 -15.01 -18.36
C THR A 149 19.89 -14.26 -18.30
N GLN A 150 18.99 -14.45 -19.26
CA GLN A 150 17.68 -13.82 -19.26
C GLN A 150 16.85 -14.23 -18.03
N ASN A 151 16.81 -15.52 -17.70
CA ASN A 151 16.10 -15.99 -16.51
C ASN A 151 16.72 -15.43 -15.23
N TRP A 152 18.06 -15.39 -15.17
CA TRP A 152 18.75 -14.82 -14.01
C TRP A 152 18.40 -13.34 -13.79
N LEU A 153 18.39 -12.54 -14.88
CA LEU A 153 18.02 -11.13 -14.84
C LEU A 153 16.61 -10.91 -14.31
N VAL A 154 15.64 -11.63 -14.86
CA VAL A 154 14.22 -11.42 -14.54
C VAL A 154 13.84 -12.00 -13.17
N ALA A 155 14.39 -13.16 -12.81
CA ALA A 155 13.99 -13.87 -11.60
C ALA A 155 14.76 -13.45 -10.35
N TYR A 156 15.96 -12.85 -10.49
CA TYR A 156 16.80 -12.52 -9.33
C TYR A 156 17.29 -11.07 -9.33
N LEU A 157 17.95 -10.60 -10.39
CA LEU A 157 18.53 -9.26 -10.38
C LEU A 157 17.47 -8.15 -10.38
N LEU A 158 16.48 -8.26 -11.27
CA LEU A 158 15.43 -7.26 -11.40
C LEU A 158 14.58 -7.10 -10.14
N PRO A 159 14.13 -8.19 -9.45
CA PRO A 159 13.46 -8.07 -8.15
C PRO A 159 14.34 -7.39 -7.09
N GLU A 160 15.64 -7.68 -7.05
CA GLU A 160 16.57 -7.09 -6.08
C GLU A 160 16.68 -5.57 -6.26
N VAL A 161 16.94 -5.12 -7.48
CA VAL A 161 17.01 -3.69 -7.81
C VAL A 161 15.65 -3.01 -7.58
N TYR A 162 14.56 -3.68 -7.94
CA TYR A 162 13.21 -3.16 -7.71
C TYR A 162 12.95 -2.88 -6.23
N TRP A 163 13.14 -3.89 -5.37
CA TRP A 163 12.85 -3.75 -3.94
C TRP A 163 13.81 -2.79 -3.24
N PHE A 164 15.08 -2.75 -3.65
CA PHE A 164 16.02 -1.72 -3.18
C PHE A 164 15.48 -0.32 -3.43
N VAL A 165 15.02 -0.04 -4.66
CA VAL A 165 14.47 1.28 -5.01
C VAL A 165 13.19 1.59 -4.24
N GLN A 166 12.30 0.62 -4.02
CA GLN A 166 11.08 0.84 -3.23
C GLN A 166 11.40 1.12 -1.76
N PHE A 167 12.31 0.35 -1.17
CA PHE A 167 12.79 0.51 0.19
C PHE A 167 13.49 1.87 0.39
N ASP A 168 14.37 2.27 -0.53
CA ASP A 168 15.14 3.50 -0.43
C ASP A 168 14.24 4.74 -0.48
N LYS A 169 13.30 4.75 -1.44
CA LYS A 169 12.43 5.91 -1.70
C LYS A 169 11.26 6.07 -0.75
N THR A 170 10.78 5.00 -0.12
CA THR A 170 9.60 5.08 0.75
C THR A 170 9.93 5.86 2.04
N LYS A 171 9.04 6.79 2.38
CA LYS A 171 9.09 7.58 3.63
C LYS A 171 8.23 6.98 4.73
N ASN A 172 7.32 6.06 4.37
CA ASN A 172 6.49 5.33 5.33
C ASN A 172 7.35 4.38 6.14
N GLN A 173 7.40 4.54 7.46
CA GLN A 173 8.18 3.62 8.29
C GLN A 173 7.62 2.19 8.28
N ASP A 174 6.29 2.03 8.22
CA ASP A 174 5.64 0.71 8.23
C ASP A 174 5.91 -0.03 6.90
N LEU A 175 5.69 0.64 5.75
CA LEU A 175 6.00 0.03 4.45
C LEU A 175 7.50 -0.13 4.23
N ARG A 176 8.33 0.76 4.77
CA ARG A 176 9.79 0.64 4.68
C ARG A 176 10.28 -0.67 5.28
N GLN A 177 9.76 -1.07 6.44
CA GLN A 177 10.11 -2.36 7.04
C GLN A 177 9.68 -3.54 6.17
N VAL A 178 8.52 -3.44 5.53
CA VAL A 178 8.01 -4.47 4.62
C VAL A 178 8.88 -4.61 3.38
N TYR A 179 9.22 -3.49 2.73
CA TYR A 179 10.08 -3.49 1.54
C TYR A 179 11.53 -3.85 1.87
N GLN A 180 12.02 -3.47 3.05
CA GLN A 180 13.34 -3.90 3.52
C GLN A 180 13.40 -5.43 3.62
N LYS A 181 12.41 -6.07 4.24
CA LYS A 181 12.36 -7.54 4.34
C LYS A 181 12.25 -8.19 2.96
N ALA A 182 11.46 -7.62 2.06
CA ALA A 182 11.36 -8.10 0.67
C ALA A 182 12.72 -8.02 -0.04
N TYR A 183 13.42 -6.87 0.08
CA TYR A 183 14.75 -6.64 -0.45
C TYR A 183 15.77 -7.63 0.11
N GLU A 184 15.87 -7.76 1.44
CA GLU A 184 16.81 -8.68 2.11
C GLU A 184 16.63 -10.12 1.60
N LYS A 185 15.38 -10.55 1.43
CA LYS A 185 15.06 -11.88 0.92
C LYS A 185 15.54 -12.07 -0.53
N VAL A 186 15.18 -11.17 -1.44
CA VAL A 186 15.58 -11.31 -2.85
C VAL A 186 17.08 -11.09 -3.05
N HIS A 187 17.71 -10.27 -2.21
CA HIS A 187 19.16 -10.06 -2.21
C HIS A 187 19.91 -11.34 -1.82
N GLN A 188 19.45 -12.05 -0.78
CA GLN A 188 19.98 -13.37 -0.45
C GLN A 188 19.78 -14.39 -1.58
N GLN A 189 18.60 -14.38 -2.23
CA GLN A 189 18.33 -15.27 -3.37
C GLN A 189 19.24 -14.99 -4.56
N LEU A 190 19.54 -13.71 -4.84
CA LEU A 190 20.48 -13.28 -5.88
C LEU A 190 21.90 -13.76 -5.57
N LEU A 191 22.40 -13.51 -4.36
CA LEU A 191 23.75 -13.93 -3.95
C LEU A 191 23.94 -15.46 -3.96
N ALA A 192 22.85 -16.21 -3.80
CA ALA A 192 22.88 -17.68 -3.88
C ALA A 192 22.95 -18.22 -5.33
N GLN A 193 22.78 -17.37 -6.36
CA GLN A 193 22.82 -17.83 -7.75
C GLN A 193 24.26 -18.04 -8.24
N PRO A 194 24.60 -19.22 -8.80
CA PRO A 194 25.93 -19.48 -9.35
C PRO A 194 26.37 -18.44 -10.40
N LEU A 195 25.43 -17.98 -11.24
CA LEU A 195 25.73 -16.96 -12.26
C LEU A 195 26.18 -15.64 -11.64
N THR A 196 25.61 -15.23 -10.51
CA THR A 196 26.02 -13.99 -9.80
C THR A 196 27.46 -14.04 -9.34
N LEU A 197 27.97 -15.22 -9.01
CA LEU A 197 29.35 -15.42 -8.55
C LEU A 197 30.35 -15.53 -9.71
N SER A 198 29.89 -15.94 -10.90
CA SER A 198 30.75 -16.15 -12.07
C SER A 198 30.87 -14.93 -13.00
N LEU A 199 29.93 -13.99 -12.95
CA LEU A 199 29.94 -12.79 -13.78
C LEU A 199 31.09 -11.86 -13.40
N GLN A 200 31.69 -11.21 -14.39
CA GLN A 200 32.67 -10.16 -14.14
C GLN A 200 31.99 -8.91 -13.57
N GLN A 201 32.72 -8.12 -12.78
CA GLN A 201 32.17 -6.91 -12.16
C GLN A 201 31.61 -5.90 -13.17
N VAL A 202 32.25 -5.78 -14.34
CA VAL A 202 31.80 -4.88 -15.41
C VAL A 202 30.44 -5.33 -15.97
N GLU A 203 30.29 -6.63 -16.22
CA GLU A 203 29.06 -7.23 -16.73
C GLU A 203 27.92 -7.12 -15.71
N LEU A 204 28.20 -7.40 -14.44
CA LEU A 204 27.23 -7.20 -13.35
C LEU A 204 26.78 -5.74 -13.25
N SER A 205 27.69 -4.78 -13.42
CA SER A 205 27.36 -3.36 -13.41
C SER A 205 26.41 -2.99 -14.56
N GLN A 206 26.69 -3.45 -15.78
CA GLN A 206 25.83 -3.20 -16.94
C GLN A 206 24.41 -3.71 -16.72
N TRP A 207 24.27 -4.92 -16.16
CA TRP A 207 22.97 -5.49 -15.84
C TRP A 207 22.23 -4.76 -14.73
N ARG A 208 22.96 -4.21 -13.74
CA ARG A 208 22.37 -3.35 -12.71
C ARG A 208 21.88 -2.01 -13.29
N ASP A 209 22.61 -1.43 -14.23
CA ASP A 209 22.19 -0.22 -14.94
C ASP A 209 20.92 -0.46 -15.77
N TRP A 210 20.89 -1.59 -16.49
CA TRP A 210 19.69 -2.05 -17.20
C TRP A 210 18.49 -2.20 -16.26
N ALA A 211 18.65 -2.93 -15.15
CA ALA A 211 17.58 -3.16 -14.18
C ALA A 211 17.10 -1.83 -13.57
N THR A 212 18.01 -0.91 -13.27
CA THR A 212 17.69 0.42 -12.75
C THR A 212 16.87 1.23 -13.76
N MET A 213 17.24 1.20 -15.05
CA MET A 213 16.48 1.83 -16.12
C MET A 213 15.06 1.24 -16.22
N ILE A 214 14.93 -0.09 -16.17
CA ILE A 214 13.65 -0.80 -16.27
C ILE A 214 12.74 -0.47 -15.08
N VAL A 215 13.28 -0.43 -13.86
CA VAL A 215 12.55 -0.02 -12.66
C VAL A 215 12.10 1.44 -12.76
N ALA A 216 12.92 2.34 -13.31
CA ALA A 216 12.53 3.72 -13.53
C ALA A 216 11.38 3.87 -14.56
N LYS A 217 11.31 2.98 -15.56
CA LYS A 217 10.18 2.95 -16.52
C LYS A 217 8.86 2.57 -15.83
N PHE A 218 8.87 1.65 -14.86
CA PHE A 218 7.69 1.34 -14.04
C PHE A 218 7.14 2.60 -13.37
N GLN A 219 8.02 3.38 -12.74
CA GLN A 219 7.61 4.58 -12.01
C GLN A 219 6.97 5.63 -12.92
N ARG A 220 7.41 5.72 -14.18
CA ARG A 220 6.83 6.65 -15.16
C ARG A 220 5.46 6.19 -15.65
N THR A 221 5.30 4.89 -15.92
CA THR A 221 4.01 4.34 -16.38
C THR A 221 2.97 4.32 -15.25
N THR A 222 3.37 4.03 -14.01
CA THR A 222 2.49 4.19 -12.85
C THR A 222 2.19 5.66 -12.56
N SER A 223 3.13 6.59 -12.78
CA SER A 223 2.88 8.02 -12.57
C SER A 223 1.81 8.62 -13.51
N ALA A 224 1.67 8.07 -14.72
CA ALA A 224 0.61 8.46 -15.65
C ALA A 224 -0.75 7.99 -15.14
N ILE A 225 -0.80 6.78 -14.57
CA ILE A 225 -1.98 6.22 -13.88
C ILE A 225 -2.25 7.02 -12.58
N GLU A 226 -1.21 7.52 -11.90
CA GLU A 226 -1.28 8.38 -10.71
C GLU A 226 -1.76 9.82 -10.98
N GLY A 227 -1.86 10.24 -12.24
CA GLY A 227 -2.42 11.55 -12.60
C GLY A 227 -1.42 12.70 -12.73
N ARG A 228 -0.15 12.44 -13.06
CA ARG A 228 0.83 13.51 -13.39
C ARG A 228 0.80 13.98 -14.86
N ASN A 229 0.15 13.24 -15.77
CA ASN A 229 -0.20 13.74 -17.10
C ASN A 229 -1.66 14.21 -17.07
N GLY A 230 -1.87 15.53 -17.21
CA GLY A 230 -3.07 16.30 -16.85
C GLY A 230 -4.42 15.92 -17.47
N TYR A 231 -4.54 14.77 -18.14
CA TYR A 231 -5.82 14.23 -18.60
C TYR A 231 -6.50 13.35 -17.54
N LEU A 232 -5.73 12.57 -16.77
CA LEU A 232 -6.24 11.67 -15.72
C LEU A 232 -6.38 12.33 -14.35
N SER A 233 -5.84 13.53 -14.14
CA SER A 233 -6.01 14.33 -12.90
C SER A 233 -7.48 14.71 -12.61
N ARG A 234 -8.36 14.60 -13.61
CA ARG A 234 -9.82 14.75 -13.45
C ARG A 234 -10.49 13.51 -12.86
N LEU A 235 -9.85 12.34 -13.00
CA LEU A 235 -10.24 11.12 -12.30
C LEU A 235 -9.42 11.08 -11.02
N LYS A 236 -10.09 11.13 -9.87
CA LYS A 236 -9.52 11.10 -8.52
C LYS A 236 -8.72 9.79 -8.21
N LEU A 237 -7.79 9.35 -9.05
CA LEU A 237 -6.88 8.21 -8.86
C LEU A 237 -5.74 8.56 -7.89
N VAL A 238 -5.35 9.84 -7.89
CA VAL A 238 -4.34 10.47 -7.03
C VAL A 238 -4.54 10.07 -5.55
N ALA A 239 -5.76 10.09 -5.01
CA ALA A 239 -5.96 9.92 -3.56
C ALA A 239 -5.70 8.50 -3.00
N ILE A 240 -5.55 7.47 -3.84
CA ILE A 240 -5.20 6.11 -3.39
C ILE A 240 -3.72 5.87 -3.61
N ILE A 241 -3.18 6.25 -4.77
CA ILE A 241 -1.77 5.99 -5.07
C ILE A 241 -0.86 7.04 -4.43
N THR A 242 -1.28 8.31 -4.29
CA THR A 242 -0.59 9.30 -3.43
C THR A 242 -0.70 8.94 -1.95
N ALA A 243 -1.72 8.18 -1.51
CA ALA A 243 -1.68 7.60 -0.16
C ALA A 243 -0.71 6.41 -0.09
N ILE A 244 -0.58 5.59 -1.14
CA ILE A 244 0.36 4.46 -1.17
C ILE A 244 1.83 4.92 -1.29
N PHE A 245 2.11 6.05 -1.95
CA PHE A 245 3.47 6.56 -2.20
C PHE A 245 3.82 7.89 -1.49
N SER A 246 2.89 8.49 -0.75
CA SER A 246 3.16 9.65 0.13
C SER A 246 2.73 9.41 1.58
N LEU A 247 2.32 8.19 1.92
CA LEU A 247 2.55 7.67 3.27
C LEU A 247 4.00 7.24 3.39
#